data_AF-A0A496W893-F1
#
_entry.id   AF-A0A496W893-F1
#
_cell.length_a   1.000
_cell.length_b   1.000
_cell.length_c   1.000
_cell.angle_alpha   90.00
_cell.angle_beta   90.00
_cell.angle_gamma   90.00
#
_symmetry.space_group_name_H-M   'P 1'
#
loop_
_entity.id
_entity.type
_entity.pdbx_description
1 polymer ?
#
loop_
_entity_poly.entity_id
_entity_poly.type
_entity_poly.pdbx_seq_one_letter_code
_entity_poly.pdbx_strand_id
1 'polypeptide(L)'
;MIDDIDGRKSFAYNQLDYITDEQGNVIVDFIGRHENYTQDAQVLFQHLGLEQIQLPHVWPSKHNHYSQHYTEKTAQLVAERFAKDIAFFGYQFEKN
;
A
#
# COMPACT_ATOMS: atom_id res chain seq x y z
N MET A 1 3.32 5.35 18.75
CA MET A 1 4.05 4.26 18.07
C MET A 1 3.29 2.98 18.38
N ILE A 2 3.15 2.10 17.40
CA ILE A 2 2.54 0.78 17.60
C ILE A 2 3.71 -0.20 17.50
N ASP A 3 3.94 -0.96 18.56
CA ASP A 3 4.91 -2.04 18.54
C ASP A 3 4.29 -3.22 17.79
N ASP A 4 4.92 -3.63 16.69
CA ASP A 4 4.51 -4.76 15.86
C ASP A 4 5.66 -5.79 15.79
N ILE A 5 5.34 -7.02 15.44
CA ILE A 5 6.26 -8.17 15.44
C ILE A 5 7.44 -7.97 14.47
N ASP A 6 7.23 -7.16 13.42
CA ASP A 6 8.20 -6.85 12.37
C ASP A 6 8.94 -5.51 12.59
N GLY A 7 8.70 -4.80 13.69
CA GLY A 7 9.40 -3.58 14.06
C GLY A 7 8.48 -2.44 14.51
N ARG A 8 9.06 -1.25 14.65
CA ARG A 8 8.31 -0.05 15.08
C ARG A 8 7.50 0.48 13.91
N LYS A 9 6.18 0.27 13.93
CA LYS A 9 5.27 0.91 12.98
C LYS A 9 4.83 2.27 13.52
N SER A 10 5.01 3.28 12.68
CA SER A 10 4.58 4.63 12.97
C SER A 10 3.83 5.18 11.76
N PHE A 11 2.73 5.90 12.01
CA PHE A 11 2.10 6.75 11.00
C PHE A 11 3.07 7.85 10.49
N ALA A 12 4.24 7.98 11.13
CA ALA A 12 5.35 8.83 10.72
C ALA A 12 6.29 8.22 9.65
N TYR A 13 6.11 6.94 9.27
CA TYR A 13 6.85 6.35 8.14
C TYR A 13 6.03 6.32 6.86
N ASN A 14 6.73 6.42 5.72
CA ASN A 14 6.17 6.14 4.40
C ASN A 14 6.24 4.62 4.15
N GLN A 15 5.39 4.09 3.28
CA GLN A 15 5.49 2.69 2.86
C GLN A 15 6.83 2.41 2.18
N LEU A 16 7.32 3.38 1.39
CA LEU A 16 8.61 3.27 0.72
C LEU A 16 9.75 3.05 1.71
N ASP A 17 9.66 3.59 2.93
CA ASP A 17 10.71 3.46 3.97
C ASP A 17 10.91 1.99 4.43
N TYR A 18 9.91 1.12 4.26
CA TYR A 18 10.01 -0.30 4.64
C TYR A 18 10.61 -1.18 3.54
N ILE A 19 10.66 -0.68 2.30
CA ILE A 19 11.07 -1.46 1.13
C ILE A 19 12.26 -0.83 0.41
N THR A 20 12.92 0.17 1.02
CA THR A 20 14.17 0.76 0.52
C THR A 20 15.33 0.57 1.48
N ASP A 21 16.53 0.33 0.94
CA ASP A 21 17.78 0.34 1.70
C ASP A 21 18.21 1.77 2.09
N GLU A 22 19.32 1.86 2.82
CA GLU A 22 19.92 3.14 3.24
C GLU A 22 20.41 4.00 2.06
N GLN A 23 20.58 3.40 0.87
CA GLN A 23 20.98 4.09 -0.36
C GLN A 23 19.76 4.55 -1.18
N GLY A 24 18.54 4.21 -0.76
CA GLY A 24 17.29 4.57 -1.42
C GLY A 24 16.89 3.61 -2.54
N ASN A 25 17.53 2.44 -2.67
CA ASN A 25 17.15 1.44 -3.65
C ASN A 25 15.99 0.59 -3.11
N VAL A 26 15.04 0.26 -3.97
CA VAL A 26 13.99 -0.70 -3.64
C VAL A 26 14.61 -2.10 -3.52
N ILE A 27 14.37 -2.77 -2.40
CA ILE A 27 15.00 -4.07 -2.05
C ILE A 27 14.11 -5.29 -2.29
N VAL A 28 12.96 -5.09 -2.94
CA VAL A 28 12.00 -6.16 -3.27
C VAL A 28 11.86 -6.32 -4.77
N ASP A 29 11.69 -7.56 -5.23
CA ASP A 29 11.57 -7.88 -6.66
C ASP A 29 10.18 -7.57 -7.24
N PHE A 30 9.17 -7.45 -6.38
CA PHE A 30 7.79 -7.19 -6.77
C PHE A 30 7.05 -6.40 -5.70
N ILE A 31 6.25 -5.41 -6.14
CA ILE A 31 5.35 -4.64 -5.28
C ILE A 31 3.93 -4.78 -5.83
N GLY A 32 3.08 -5.49 -5.08
CA GLY A 32 1.66 -5.61 -5.38
C GLY A 32 0.84 -4.43 -4.83
N ARG A 33 -0.33 -4.22 -5.43
CA ARG A 33 -1.28 -3.15 -5.15
C ARG A 33 -2.60 -3.75 -4.68
N HIS A 34 -3.17 -3.21 -3.61
CA HIS A 34 -4.41 -3.73 -3.05
C HIS A 34 -5.61 -3.49 -3.99
N GLU A 35 -5.57 -2.41 -4.78
CA GLU A 35 -6.52 -2.13 -5.84
C GLU A 35 -6.54 -3.21 -6.95
N ASN A 36 -5.43 -3.94 -7.11
CA ASN A 36 -5.26 -5.04 -8.08
C ASN A 36 -5.02 -6.38 -7.36
N TYR A 37 -5.50 -6.54 -6.12
CA TYR A 37 -5.10 -7.61 -5.21
C TYR A 37 -5.11 -9.02 -5.84
N THR A 38 -6.20 -9.38 -6.52
CA THR A 38 -6.33 -10.70 -7.15
C THR A 38 -5.32 -10.89 -8.28
N GLN A 39 -5.14 -9.88 -9.12
CA GLN A 39 -4.24 -9.91 -10.27
C GLN A 39 -2.78 -9.98 -9.81
N ASP A 40 -2.39 -9.13 -8.86
CA ASP A 40 -1.02 -9.07 -8.36
C ASP A 40 -0.66 -10.32 -7.56
N ALA A 41 -1.62 -10.92 -6.85
CA ALA A 41 -1.42 -12.21 -6.20
C ALA A 41 -1.18 -13.34 -7.23
N GLN A 42 -1.88 -13.33 -8.37
CA GLN A 42 -1.64 -14.32 -9.43
C GLN A 42 -0.23 -14.17 -10.02
N VAL A 43 0.25 -12.95 -10.22
CA VAL A 43 1.63 -12.68 -10.66
C VAL A 43 2.63 -13.25 -9.66
N LEU A 44 2.39 -13.06 -8.36
CA LEU A 44 3.23 -13.61 -7.30
C LEU A 44 3.22 -15.15 -7.30
N PHE A 45 2.05 -15.78 -7.42
CA PHE A 45 1.95 -17.24 -7.47
C PHE A 45 2.69 -17.84 -8.67
N GLN A 46 2.59 -17.21 -9.84
CA GLN A 46 3.36 -17.61 -11.01
C GLN A 46 4.87 -17.50 -10.77
N HIS A 47 5.33 -16.42 -10.14
CA HIS A 47 6.74 -16.27 -9.77
C HIS A 47 7.23 -17.36 -8.80
N LEU A 48 6.36 -17.83 -7.91
CA LEU A 48 6.66 -18.89 -6.94
C LEU A 48 6.47 -20.31 -7.49
N GLY A 49 6.05 -20.47 -8.76
CA GLY A 49 5.74 -21.78 -9.35
C GLY A 49 4.48 -22.42 -8.76
N LEU A 50 3.60 -21.62 -8.18
CA LEU A 50 2.33 -22.05 -7.61
C LEU A 50 1.22 -21.87 -8.64
N GLU A 51 0.70 -22.98 -9.16
CA GLU A 51 -0.37 -22.94 -10.15
C GLU A 51 -1.76 -23.04 -9.49
N GLN A 52 -2.73 -22.32 -10.07
CA GLN A 52 -4.17 -22.44 -9.77
C GLN A 52 -4.61 -22.12 -8.33
N ILE A 53 -3.83 -21.34 -7.57
CA ILE A 53 -4.27 -20.87 -6.25
C ILE A 53 -5.35 -19.79 -6.41
N GLN A 54 -6.54 -20.05 -5.87
CA GLN A 54 -7.58 -19.05 -5.68
C GLN A 54 -7.47 -18.47 -4.28
N LEU A 55 -7.40 -17.15 -4.17
CA LEU A 55 -7.45 -16.46 -2.88
C LEU A 55 -8.92 -16.28 -2.43
N PRO A 56 -9.35 -16.94 -1.35
CA PRO A 56 -10.69 -16.72 -0.84
C PRO A 56 -10.79 -15.34 -0.17
N HIS A 57 -11.76 -14.53 -0.56
CA HIS A 57 -12.09 -13.29 0.14
C HIS A 57 -13.05 -13.59 1.29
N VAL A 58 -12.51 -14.12 2.40
CA VAL A 58 -13.30 -14.69 3.51
C VAL A 58 -14.08 -13.62 4.29
N TRP A 59 -13.53 -12.40 4.38
CA TRP A 59 -14.09 -11.33 5.23
C TRP A 59 -14.18 -9.99 4.48
N PRO A 60 -15.11 -9.84 3.52
CA PRO A 60 -15.32 -8.57 2.86
C PRO A 60 -15.91 -7.55 3.84
N SER A 61 -15.21 -6.44 4.05
CA SER A 61 -15.75 -5.29 4.75
C SER A 61 -16.32 -4.28 3.77
N LYS A 62 -17.48 -3.70 4.09
CA LYS A 62 -18.09 -2.62 3.31
C LYS A 62 -17.67 -1.29 3.90
N HIS A 63 -17.07 -0.44 3.07
CA HIS A 63 -16.66 0.91 3.44
C HIS A 63 -17.09 1.89 2.36
N ASN A 64 -17.28 3.14 2.77
CA ASN A 64 -17.45 4.24 1.83
C ASN A 64 -16.14 4.47 1.08
N HIS A 65 -16.23 5.14 -0.07
CA HIS A 65 -15.03 5.58 -0.78
C HIS A 65 -14.17 6.46 0.14
N TYR A 66 -12.86 6.22 0.17
CA TYR A 66 -11.96 6.82 1.17
C TYR A 66 -12.00 8.35 1.16
N SER A 67 -12.27 8.96 0.00
CA SER A 67 -12.39 10.42 -0.15
C SER A 67 -13.46 11.03 0.77
N GLN A 68 -14.47 10.26 1.19
CA GLN A 68 -15.51 10.71 2.11
C GLN A 68 -15.03 10.88 3.55
N HIS A 69 -13.85 10.35 3.89
CA HIS A 69 -13.23 10.52 5.20
C HIS A 69 -12.33 11.76 5.29
N TYR A 70 -12.16 12.48 4.18
CA TYR A 70 -11.29 13.65 4.11
C TYR A 70 -12.09 14.93 3.87
N THR A 71 -11.70 15.98 4.60
CA THR A 71 -11.94 17.36 4.18
C THR A 71 -10.79 17.80 3.27
N GLU A 72 -10.95 18.89 2.54
CA GLU A 72 -9.86 19.47 1.74
C GLU A 72 -8.60 19.71 2.58
N LYS A 73 -8.78 20.24 3.81
CA LYS A 73 -7.69 20.45 4.75
C LYS A 73 -6.98 19.16 5.14
N THR A 74 -7.72 18.10 5.47
CA THR A 74 -7.10 16.84 5.90
C THR A 74 -6.47 16.08 4.73
N ALA A 75 -7.04 16.17 3.53
CA ALA A 75 -6.44 15.64 2.31
C ALA A 75 -5.10 16.32 2.02
N GLN A 76 -5.02 17.66 2.14
CA GLN A 76 -3.76 18.39 1.95
C GLN A 76 -2.69 17.97 2.97
N LEU A 77 -3.05 17.86 4.26
CA LEU A 77 -2.11 17.41 5.29
C LEU A 77 -1.56 16.01 5.01
N VAL A 78 -2.40 15.09 4.52
CA VAL A 78 -1.96 13.75 4.11
C VAL A 78 -1.08 13.82 2.86
N ALA A 79 -1.43 14.64 1.87
CA ALA A 79 -0.65 14.82 0.65
C ALA A 79 0.76 15.35 0.95
N GLU A 80 0.89 16.32 1.85
CA GLU A 80 2.17 16.86 2.30
C GLU A 80 2.97 15.80 3.08
N ARG A 81 2.31 15.10 4.02
CA ARG A 81 2.96 14.10 4.88
C ARG A 81 3.49 12.90 4.08
N PHE A 82 2.74 12.42 3.10
CA PHE A 82 3.04 11.22 2.30
C PHE A 82 3.44 11.55 0.86
N ALA A 83 3.96 12.76 0.62
CA ALA A 83 4.40 13.20 -0.71
C ALA A 83 5.40 12.22 -1.37
N LYS A 84 6.26 11.59 -0.56
CA LYS A 84 7.24 10.57 -1.00
C LYS A 84 6.54 9.34 -1.59
N ASP A 85 5.59 8.76 -0.85
CA ASP A 85 4.81 7.61 -1.34
C ASP A 85 3.97 7.99 -2.56
N ILE A 86 3.28 9.13 -2.50
CA ILE A 86 2.41 9.60 -3.59
C ILE A 86 3.21 9.75 -4.88
N ALA A 87 4.39 10.39 -4.82
CA ALA A 87 5.25 10.57 -5.97
C ALA A 87 5.82 9.26 -6.50
N PHE A 88 6.33 8.39 -5.61
CA PHE A 88 6.96 7.12 -6.02
C PHE A 88 5.95 6.15 -6.64
N PHE A 89 4.77 5.98 -6.01
CA PHE A 89 3.75 5.05 -6.47
C PHE A 89 2.79 5.65 -7.51
N GLY A 90 2.92 6.95 -7.83
CA GLY A 90 2.10 7.63 -8.83
C GLY A 90 0.63 7.80 -8.41
N TYR A 91 0.35 7.93 -7.11
CA TYR A 91 -1.00 8.09 -6.61
C TYR A 91 -1.54 9.51 -6.83
N GLN A 92 -2.86 9.62 -6.92
CA GLN A 92 -3.59 10.87 -6.96
C GLN A 92 -4.84 10.75 -6.08
N PHE A 93 -5.25 11.84 -5.44
CA PHE A 93 -6.50 11.85 -4.69
C PHE A 93 -7.68 11.75 -5.66
N GLU A 94 -8.46 10.69 -5.51
CA GLU A 94 -9.68 10.45 -6.27
C GLU A 94 -10.88 11.10 -5.56
N LYS A 95 -11.91 11.42 -6.36
CA LYS A 95 -13.21 11.87 -5.86
C LYS A 95 -14.27 10.93 -6.43
N ASN A 96 -15.12 10.43 -5.55
CA ASN A 96 -16.33 9.70 -5.90
C ASN A 96 -17.51 10.67 -6.07
#